data_AF-C1MK33-F1
#
_entry.id   AF-C1MK33-F1
#
_cell.length_a   1.000
_cell.length_b   1.000
_cell.length_c   1.000
_cell.angle_alpha   90.00
_cell.angle_beta   90.00
_cell.angle_gamma   90.00
#
_symmetry.space_group_name_H-M   'P 1'
#
loop_
_entity.id
_entity.type
_entity.pdbx_description
1 polymer ?
#
loop_
_entity_poly.entity_id
_entity_poly.type
_entity_poly.pdbx_seq_one_letter_code
_entity_poly.pdbx_strand_id
1 'polypeptide(L)'
;MSFVQALSSARRNQVISAMKTTSSGAIEMTGDIQITGALEAQSIGTTLLNTIFPIGSIYFTASAVNPSTSNGGTWQRYAQGKCLFSVDDTDTDFSFETTGGVKEVVLTEAQMPSHSHTLDDFVRAVQTNGAIYHNDFQKVPKPIGITTLANTTDTAGGLNGTTQPFNNMPPYIAIYCWKRTS
;
A
#
# COMPACT_ATOMS: atom_id res chain seq x y z
N MET A 1 25.69 -51.19 -45.94
CA MET A 1 26.08 -50.23 -44.87
C MET A 1 25.82 -48.75 -45.22
N SER A 2 25.31 -48.37 -46.40
CA SER A 2 25.18 -46.95 -46.80
C SER A 2 23.91 -46.22 -46.31
N PHE A 3 22.80 -46.92 -46.10
CA PHE A 3 21.51 -46.29 -45.73
C PHE A 3 21.47 -45.72 -44.30
N VAL A 4 22.15 -46.37 -43.35
CA VAL A 4 22.22 -45.92 -41.96
C VAL A 4 23.07 -44.65 -41.82
N GLN A 5 24.16 -44.54 -42.58
CA GLN A 5 24.97 -43.34 -42.63
C GLN A 5 24.22 -42.16 -43.28
N ALA A 6 23.47 -42.39 -44.35
CA ALA A 6 22.69 -41.36 -45.03
C ALA A 6 21.57 -40.75 -44.15
N LEU A 7 20.82 -41.56 -43.40
CA LEU A 7 19.83 -41.09 -42.43
C LEU A 7 20.46 -40.29 -41.28
N SER A 8 21.65 -40.70 -40.83
CA SER A 8 22.41 -39.97 -39.81
C SER A 8 22.89 -38.61 -40.30
N SER A 9 23.26 -38.49 -41.57
CA SER A 9 23.70 -37.23 -42.19
C SER A 9 22.52 -36.31 -42.46
N ALA A 10 21.38 -36.84 -42.90
CA ALA A 10 20.17 -36.05 -43.13
C ALA A 10 19.61 -35.45 -41.82
N ARG A 11 19.51 -36.25 -40.75
CA ARG A 11 19.06 -35.78 -39.43
C ARG A 11 20.05 -34.78 -38.81
N ARG A 12 21.35 -35.02 -38.97
CA ARG A 12 22.41 -34.09 -38.53
C ARG A 12 22.36 -32.78 -39.29
N ASN A 13 22.15 -32.83 -40.61
CA ASN A 13 21.99 -31.64 -41.45
C ASN A 13 20.68 -30.90 -41.15
N GLN A 14 19.61 -31.59 -40.74
CA GLN A 14 18.36 -30.97 -40.30
C GLN A 14 18.54 -30.20 -38.98
N VAL A 15 19.28 -30.78 -38.01
CA VAL A 15 19.64 -30.11 -36.75
C VAL A 15 20.59 -28.94 -36.99
N ILE A 16 21.59 -29.11 -37.86
CA ILE A 16 22.53 -28.04 -38.25
C ILE A 16 21.80 -26.95 -39.06
N SER A 17 20.79 -27.28 -39.87
CA SER A 17 20.00 -26.30 -40.62
C SER A 17 19.19 -25.38 -39.69
N ALA A 18 18.77 -25.89 -38.52
CA ALA A 18 18.06 -25.13 -37.51
C ALA A 18 18.98 -24.27 -36.63
N MET A 19 20.29 -24.53 -36.62
CA MET A 19 21.29 -23.83 -35.80
C MET A 19 22.31 -23.11 -36.69
N LYS A 20 22.25 -21.78 -36.75
CA LYS A 20 23.22 -20.96 -37.50
C LYS A 20 24.17 -20.29 -36.54
N THR A 21 25.46 -20.33 -36.84
CA THR A 21 26.42 -19.47 -36.14
C THR A 21 26.40 -18.09 -36.80
N THR A 22 26.17 -17.04 -36.03
CA THR A 22 26.21 -15.66 -36.52
C THR A 22 27.66 -15.23 -36.78
N SER A 23 27.85 -14.12 -37.49
CA SER A 23 29.17 -13.50 -37.67
C SER A 23 29.84 -13.08 -36.36
N SER A 24 29.05 -12.89 -35.29
CA SER A 24 29.54 -12.63 -33.94
C SER A 24 29.89 -13.89 -33.14
N GLY A 25 29.73 -15.08 -33.72
CA GLY A 25 29.97 -16.37 -33.05
C GLY A 25 28.83 -16.83 -32.14
N ALA A 26 27.67 -16.15 -32.15
CA ALA A 26 26.49 -16.58 -31.41
C ALA A 26 25.77 -17.72 -32.13
N ILE A 27 25.04 -18.55 -31.38
CA ILE A 27 24.17 -19.59 -31.96
C ILE A 27 22.76 -19.00 -32.10
N GLU A 28 22.29 -18.90 -33.33
CA GLU A 28 20.91 -18.57 -33.68
C GLU A 28 20.14 -19.86 -33.93
N MET A 29 18.98 -20.00 -33.27
CA MET A 29 18.09 -21.14 -33.44
C MET A 29 16.68 -20.65 -33.79
N THR A 30 16.01 -21.34 -34.73
CA THR A 30 14.59 -21.11 -35.01
C THR A 30 13.76 -22.22 -34.37
N GLY A 31 12.77 -21.86 -33.57
CA GLY A 31 11.89 -22.79 -32.84
C GLY A 31 12.22 -22.91 -31.36
N ASP A 32 11.64 -23.92 -30.72
CA ASP A 32 11.78 -24.12 -29.27
C ASP A 32 13.15 -24.69 -28.89
N ILE A 33 13.71 -24.17 -27.80
CA ILE A 33 14.92 -24.70 -27.17
C ILE A 33 14.54 -25.40 -25.88
N GLN A 34 14.90 -26.68 -25.75
CA GLN A 34 14.76 -27.43 -24.50
C GLN A 34 16.12 -27.68 -23.86
N ILE A 35 16.27 -27.28 -22.60
CA ILE A 35 17.46 -27.51 -21.79
C ILE A 35 17.02 -28.38 -20.61
N THR A 36 17.55 -29.59 -20.51
CA THR A 36 17.17 -30.57 -19.47
C THR A 36 17.92 -30.36 -18.14
N GLY A 37 18.97 -29.54 -18.15
CA GLY A 37 19.76 -29.16 -16.98
C GLY A 37 19.63 -27.68 -16.62
N ALA A 38 20.50 -27.21 -15.72
CA ALA A 38 20.59 -25.79 -15.40
C ALA A 38 21.18 -24.98 -16.57
N LEU A 39 20.63 -23.78 -16.80
CA LEU A 39 21.23 -22.78 -17.67
C LEU A 39 21.91 -21.72 -16.82
N GLU A 40 23.23 -21.65 -16.90
CA GLU A 40 24.02 -20.58 -16.29
C GLU A 40 24.30 -19.49 -17.33
N ALA A 41 23.59 -18.38 -17.23
CA ALA A 41 23.79 -17.21 -18.08
C ALA A 41 24.58 -16.14 -17.32
N GLN A 42 25.68 -15.66 -17.90
CA GLN A 42 26.45 -14.53 -17.37
C GLN A 42 25.68 -13.20 -17.50
N SER A 43 24.82 -13.10 -18.52
CA SER A 43 23.95 -11.96 -18.76
C SER A 43 22.77 -12.39 -19.61
N ILE A 44 21.62 -11.74 -19.45
CA ILE A 44 20.50 -11.87 -20.37
C ILE A 44 20.50 -10.70 -21.37
N GLY A 45 20.25 -11.01 -22.65
CA GLY A 45 20.18 -9.99 -23.69
C GLY A 45 18.98 -9.06 -23.51
N THR A 46 19.08 -7.83 -24.03
CA THR A 46 18.04 -6.79 -23.91
C THR A 46 16.70 -7.21 -24.50
N THR A 47 16.70 -7.99 -25.58
CA THR A 47 15.47 -8.52 -26.20
C THR A 47 14.72 -9.43 -25.26
N LEU A 48 15.39 -10.41 -24.64
CA LEU A 48 14.76 -11.31 -23.68
C LEU A 48 14.30 -10.53 -22.44
N LEU A 49 15.14 -9.62 -21.94
CA LEU A 49 14.79 -8.75 -20.81
C LEU A 49 13.53 -7.92 -21.10
N ASN A 50 13.39 -7.36 -22.30
CA ASN A 50 12.19 -6.60 -22.71
C ASN A 50 10.94 -7.47 -22.78
N THR A 51 11.06 -8.77 -23.03
CA THR A 51 9.94 -9.72 -23.01
C THR A 51 9.48 -10.04 -21.58
N ILE A 52 10.42 -10.28 -20.66
CA ILE A 52 10.10 -10.69 -19.28
C ILE A 52 9.81 -9.51 -18.34
N PHE A 53 10.50 -8.39 -18.53
CA PHE A 53 10.36 -7.17 -17.74
C PHE A 53 10.38 -5.95 -18.66
N PRO A 54 9.31 -5.63 -19.41
CA PRO A 54 9.22 -4.39 -20.19
C PRO A 54 9.59 -3.11 -19.40
N ILE A 55 9.89 -2.02 -20.10
CA ILE A 55 10.05 -0.70 -19.44
C ILE A 55 8.74 -0.36 -18.71
N GLY A 56 8.85 0.05 -17.45
CA GLY A 56 7.71 0.26 -16.55
C GLY A 56 7.35 -0.93 -15.67
N SER A 57 7.96 -2.12 -15.88
CA SER A 57 7.76 -3.26 -14.99
C SER A 57 8.15 -2.95 -13.56
N ILE A 58 7.36 -3.49 -12.63
CA ILE A 58 7.57 -3.39 -11.18
C ILE A 58 8.13 -4.71 -10.66
N TYR A 59 9.23 -4.64 -9.92
CA TYR A 59 9.90 -5.78 -9.32
C TYR A 59 9.93 -5.65 -7.79
N PHE A 60 9.41 -6.67 -7.12
CA PHE A 60 9.39 -6.77 -5.66
C PHE A 60 10.48 -7.73 -5.17
N THR A 61 11.23 -7.32 -4.15
CA THR A 61 12.30 -8.14 -3.58
C THR A 61 12.52 -7.84 -2.10
N ALA A 62 12.99 -8.82 -1.34
CA ALA A 62 13.45 -8.63 0.04
C ALA A 62 14.88 -8.06 0.12
N SER A 63 15.56 -7.90 -1.02
CA SER A 63 16.94 -7.42 -1.09
C SER A 63 17.03 -5.93 -1.45
N ALA A 64 17.95 -5.23 -0.80
CA ALA A 64 18.27 -3.84 -1.14
C ALA A 64 19.09 -3.71 -2.44
N VAL A 65 19.59 -4.82 -2.99
CA VAL A 65 20.44 -4.84 -4.18
C VAL A 65 19.65 -4.40 -5.41
N ASN A 66 20.25 -3.54 -6.24
CA ASN A 66 19.64 -3.07 -7.48
C ASN A 66 19.46 -4.26 -8.45
N PRO A 67 18.25 -4.50 -9.01
CA PRO A 67 18.02 -5.61 -9.93
C PRO A 67 18.88 -5.58 -11.19
N SER A 68 19.51 -4.45 -11.52
CA SER A 68 20.47 -4.40 -12.64
C SER A 68 21.59 -5.43 -12.53
N THR A 69 21.95 -5.88 -11.33
CA THR A 69 23.00 -6.88 -11.13
C THR A 69 22.54 -8.31 -11.42
N SER A 70 21.27 -8.64 -11.19
CA SER A 70 20.72 -10.00 -11.35
C SER A 70 19.87 -10.16 -12.61
N ASN A 71 19.14 -9.12 -12.99
CA ASN A 71 18.17 -9.11 -14.07
C ASN A 71 18.65 -8.27 -15.27
N GLY A 72 19.71 -7.47 -15.12
CA GLY A 72 20.11 -6.49 -16.13
C GLY A 72 19.18 -5.28 -16.21
N GLY A 73 19.36 -4.43 -17.22
CA GLY A 73 18.58 -3.19 -17.40
C GLY A 73 18.86 -2.12 -16.34
N THR A 74 18.06 -1.06 -16.35
CA THR A 74 18.16 0.05 -15.39
C THR A 74 16.89 0.14 -14.55
N TRP A 75 17.06 0.27 -13.24
CA TRP A 75 15.99 0.26 -12.26
C TRP A 75 16.11 1.40 -11.27
N GLN A 76 14.96 1.94 -10.87
CA GLN A 76 14.84 2.95 -9.83
C GLN A 76 13.95 2.47 -8.69
N ARG A 77 14.22 2.93 -7.46
CA ARG A 77 13.34 2.67 -6.29
C ARG A 77 11.94 3.21 -6.59
N TYR A 78 10.92 2.42 -6.30
CA TYR A 78 9.52 2.78 -6.55
C TYR A 78 8.67 2.58 -5.28
N ALA A 79 7.57 3.33 -5.18
CA ALA A 79 6.59 3.25 -4.08
C ALA A 79 7.20 3.27 -2.66
N GLN A 80 8.27 4.03 -2.45
CA GLN A 80 8.94 4.08 -1.14
C GLN A 80 7.99 4.66 -0.07
N GLY A 81 7.70 3.86 0.96
CA GLY A 81 6.77 4.24 2.03
C GLY A 81 5.30 4.32 1.60
N LYS A 82 4.94 3.73 0.45
CA LYS A 82 3.59 3.80 -0.12
C LYS A 82 3.04 2.39 -0.34
N CYS A 83 1.74 2.24 -0.14
CA CYS A 83 1.00 1.09 -0.65
C CYS A 83 0.68 1.32 -2.13
N LEU A 84 0.63 0.25 -2.92
CA LEU A 84 0.25 0.32 -4.32
C LEU A 84 -1.25 0.10 -4.46
N PHE A 85 -1.88 1.00 -5.21
CA PHE A 85 -3.24 0.83 -5.72
C PHE A 85 -3.15 0.66 -7.24
N SER A 86 -4.05 -0.15 -7.80
CA SER A 86 -4.21 -0.19 -9.25
C SER A 86 -4.78 1.13 -9.73
N VAL A 87 -4.48 1.49 -10.98
CA VAL A 87 -5.24 2.53 -11.66
C VAL A 87 -6.69 2.08 -11.78
N ASP A 88 -7.62 3.01 -11.54
CA ASP A 88 -9.04 2.85 -11.82
C ASP A 88 -9.42 3.86 -12.92
N ASP A 89 -9.87 3.35 -14.08
CA ASP A 89 -10.22 4.19 -15.23
C ASP A 89 -11.52 5.01 -15.00
N THR A 90 -12.25 4.72 -13.93
CA THR A 90 -13.53 5.36 -13.59
C THR A 90 -13.47 6.28 -12.38
N ASP A 91 -12.41 6.16 -11.57
CA ASP A 91 -12.19 6.98 -10.38
C ASP A 91 -10.92 7.82 -10.54
N THR A 92 -11.10 9.13 -10.65
CA THR A 92 -10.01 10.08 -10.87
C THR A 92 -9.00 10.11 -9.73
N ASP A 93 -9.39 9.71 -8.51
CA ASP A 93 -8.50 9.67 -7.36
C ASP A 93 -7.37 8.62 -7.54
N PHE A 94 -7.63 7.58 -8.34
CA PHE A 94 -6.70 6.50 -8.66
C PHE A 94 -6.16 6.58 -10.09
N SER A 95 -5.87 7.80 -10.58
CA SER A 95 -5.21 7.99 -11.87
C SER A 95 -3.73 7.52 -11.86
N PHE A 96 -3.15 7.31 -13.04
CA PHE A 96 -1.75 6.87 -13.15
C PHE A 96 -0.78 7.81 -12.43
N GLU A 97 0.07 7.23 -11.57
CA GLU A 97 1.09 7.93 -10.76
C GLU A 97 0.54 8.98 -9.77
N THR A 98 -0.77 8.97 -9.46
CA THR A 98 -1.29 9.74 -8.33
C THR A 98 -0.81 9.16 -7.00
N THR A 99 -0.69 10.02 -6.00
CA THR A 99 -0.27 9.60 -4.66
C THR A 99 -1.20 10.23 -3.63
N GLY A 100 -1.53 9.48 -2.58
CA GLY A 100 -2.35 9.96 -1.48
C GLY A 100 -2.14 9.13 -0.21
N GLY A 101 -3.10 9.25 0.71
CA GLY A 101 -3.07 8.58 2.01
C GLY A 101 -2.34 9.37 3.10
N VAL A 102 -2.64 9.03 4.35
CA VAL A 102 -2.03 9.63 5.55
C VAL A 102 -1.68 8.53 6.55
N LYS A 103 -0.50 8.66 7.17
CA LYS A 103 -0.02 7.70 8.19
C LYS A 103 -0.80 7.85 9.50
N GLU A 104 -1.17 9.07 9.84
CA GLU A 104 -1.81 9.44 11.09
C GLU A 104 -3.00 10.36 10.81
N VAL A 105 -4.06 10.23 11.61
CA VAL A 105 -5.28 11.02 11.49
C VAL A 105 -5.57 11.72 12.82
N VAL A 106 -5.86 13.02 12.75
CA VAL A 106 -6.45 13.79 13.84
C VAL A 106 -7.93 14.01 13.50
N LEU A 107 -8.84 13.63 14.40
CA LEU A 107 -10.26 13.83 14.17
C LEU A 107 -10.60 15.32 14.21
N THR A 108 -11.46 15.73 13.29
CA THR A 108 -12.07 17.06 13.25
C THR A 108 -13.51 16.99 13.76
N GLU A 109 -14.09 18.14 14.11
CA GLU A 109 -15.50 18.22 14.52
C GLU A 109 -16.46 17.65 13.47
N ALA A 110 -16.18 17.88 12.19
CA ALA A 110 -16.98 17.34 11.08
C ALA A 110 -16.97 15.80 10.99
N GLN A 111 -16.01 15.14 11.63
CA GLN A 111 -15.89 13.67 11.65
C GLN A 111 -16.52 13.06 12.91
N MET A 112 -17.07 13.86 13.82
CA MET A 112 -17.74 13.36 15.01
C MET A 112 -19.24 13.10 14.72
N PRO A 113 -19.75 11.88 14.96
CA PRO A 113 -21.17 11.61 14.86
C PRO A 113 -21.99 12.46 15.85
N SER A 114 -23.25 12.75 15.48
CA SER A 114 -24.21 13.36 16.39
C SER A 114 -24.38 12.49 17.63
N HIS A 115 -24.26 13.09 18.80
CA HIS A 115 -24.39 12.44 20.09
C HIS A 115 -25.15 13.36 21.06
N SER A 116 -25.65 12.78 22.15
CA SER A 116 -26.36 13.53 23.19
C SER A 116 -25.88 13.11 24.56
N HIS A 117 -26.00 14.03 25.52
CA HIS A 117 -25.69 13.76 26.92
C HIS A 117 -26.99 13.69 27.71
N THR A 118 -27.14 12.65 28.52
CA THR A 118 -28.11 12.64 29.60
C THR A 118 -27.41 13.22 30.82
N LEU A 119 -27.83 14.41 31.23
CA LEU A 119 -27.37 15.03 32.47
C LEU A 119 -28.46 14.80 33.51
N ASP A 120 -28.11 14.11 34.60
CA ASP A 120 -28.91 14.14 35.82
C ASP A 120 -28.64 15.47 36.52
N ASP A 121 -29.51 16.44 36.29
CA ASP A 121 -29.46 17.72 36.99
C ASP A 121 -30.00 17.54 38.42
N PHE A 122 -29.10 17.34 39.38
CA PHE A 122 -29.43 17.26 40.80
C PHE A 122 -29.83 18.62 41.42
N VAL A 123 -29.81 19.72 40.67
CA VAL A 123 -30.02 21.09 41.18
C VAL A 123 -31.34 21.70 40.68
N ARG A 124 -31.97 21.15 39.64
CA ARG A 124 -33.29 21.60 39.18
C ARG A 124 -34.44 20.91 39.92
N ALA A 125 -34.48 21.09 41.24
CA ALA A 125 -35.74 20.98 41.95
C ALA A 125 -36.67 22.10 41.45
N VAL A 126 -37.71 21.67 40.75
CA VAL A 126 -38.89 22.40 40.25
C VAL A 126 -39.13 23.73 40.96
N GLN A 127 -39.16 24.82 40.18
CA GLN A 127 -39.70 26.09 40.63
C GLN A 127 -41.17 25.92 41.00
N THR A 128 -41.45 25.78 42.28
CA THR A 128 -42.69 26.27 42.86
C THR A 128 -42.27 27.28 43.93
N ASN A 129 -42.63 28.54 43.73
CA ASN A 129 -42.42 29.62 44.71
C ASN A 129 -40.95 30.09 44.96
N GLY A 130 -40.06 30.03 43.97
CA GLY A 130 -38.81 30.79 43.99
C GLY A 130 -37.71 30.34 44.96
N ALA A 131 -37.83 29.16 45.58
CA ALA A 131 -36.79 28.56 46.41
C ALA A 131 -36.12 27.36 45.71
N ILE A 132 -34.78 27.30 45.76
CA ILE A 132 -33.98 26.17 45.24
C ILE A 132 -33.62 25.26 46.41
N TYR A 133 -33.96 23.98 46.31
CA TYR A 133 -33.66 22.96 47.33
C TYR A 133 -32.67 21.94 46.77
N HIS A 134 -31.63 21.61 47.54
CA HIS A 134 -30.81 20.42 47.26
C HIS A 134 -31.60 19.14 47.60
N ASN A 135 -31.44 18.09 46.80
CA ASN A 135 -31.80 16.73 47.18
C ASN A 135 -30.69 16.11 48.03
N ASP A 136 -30.32 16.77 49.12
CA ASP A 136 -29.49 16.13 50.12
C ASP A 136 -30.31 14.99 50.73
N PHE A 137 -29.74 13.78 50.82
CA PHE A 137 -30.40 12.59 51.40
C PHE A 137 -30.83 12.83 52.86
N GLN A 138 -30.41 13.94 53.45
CA GLN A 138 -30.91 14.51 54.69
C GLN A 138 -31.70 15.77 54.35
N LYS A 139 -33.03 15.71 54.49
CA LYS A 139 -34.00 16.81 54.25
C LYS A 139 -33.73 18.06 55.12
N VAL A 140 -32.62 18.75 54.91
CA VAL A 140 -32.26 19.97 55.61
C VAL A 140 -32.32 21.12 54.60
N PRO A 141 -33.26 22.07 54.75
CA PRO A 141 -33.33 23.22 53.86
C PRO A 141 -32.13 24.13 54.14
N LYS A 142 -31.07 24.03 53.32
CA LYS A 142 -29.96 24.98 53.33
C LYS A 142 -30.12 25.95 52.16
N PRO A 143 -30.26 27.26 52.39
CA PRO A 143 -30.27 28.24 51.32
C PRO A 143 -28.95 28.17 50.54
N ILE A 144 -29.01 28.03 49.23
CA ILE A 144 -27.84 28.10 48.36
C ILE A 144 -27.55 29.58 48.11
N GLY A 145 -26.43 30.08 48.64
CA GLY A 145 -25.87 31.35 48.19
C GLY A 145 -25.27 31.17 46.80
N ILE A 146 -26.08 31.37 45.75
CA ILE A 146 -25.59 31.28 44.37
C ILE A 146 -24.81 32.56 44.05
N THR A 147 -23.48 32.49 44.13
CA THR A 147 -22.58 33.58 43.68
C THR A 147 -22.09 33.41 42.25
N THR A 148 -22.44 32.32 41.57
CA THR A 148 -22.06 32.05 40.18
C THR A 148 -23.18 31.31 39.45
N LEU A 149 -23.62 31.84 38.32
CA LEU A 149 -24.54 31.17 37.39
C LEU A 149 -23.96 29.78 37.06
N ALA A 150 -24.75 28.73 37.25
CA ALA A 150 -24.42 27.39 36.79
C ALA A 150 -24.42 27.42 35.26
N ASN A 151 -23.24 27.61 34.68
CA ASN A 151 -23.08 27.71 33.24
C ASN A 151 -23.17 26.30 32.67
N THR A 152 -24.31 25.95 32.05
CA THR A 152 -24.45 24.66 31.34
C THR A 152 -23.75 24.66 29.98
N THR A 153 -22.94 25.70 29.70
CA THR A 153 -21.99 25.72 28.60
C THR A 153 -20.67 25.08 28.98
N ASP A 154 -20.60 24.31 30.08
CA ASP A 154 -19.69 23.17 30.06
C ASP A 154 -20.15 22.32 28.88
N THR A 155 -19.60 22.64 27.70
CA THR A 155 -19.54 21.71 26.60
C THR A 155 -19.03 20.44 27.24
N ALA A 156 -19.87 19.43 27.33
CA ALA A 156 -19.40 18.07 27.48
C ALA A 156 -18.46 17.83 26.29
N GLY A 157 -17.19 18.23 26.42
CA GLY A 157 -16.47 18.67 25.22
C GLY A 157 -15.37 19.72 25.40
N GLY A 158 -14.92 20.04 26.62
CA GLY A 158 -13.51 20.45 26.81
C GLY A 158 -12.50 19.43 26.23
N LEU A 159 -13.01 18.27 25.82
CA LEU A 159 -12.38 17.18 25.10
C LEU A 159 -13.08 16.91 23.76
N ASN A 160 -13.41 17.94 22.96
CA ASN A 160 -13.55 17.75 21.51
C ASN A 160 -12.40 16.85 21.07
N GLY A 161 -12.72 15.74 20.37
CA GLY A 161 -11.83 14.57 20.18
C GLY A 161 -10.34 14.92 20.22
N THR A 162 -9.59 14.23 21.08
CA THR A 162 -8.19 14.58 21.40
C THR A 162 -7.45 15.03 20.13
N THR A 163 -6.77 16.18 20.17
CA THR A 163 -5.91 16.64 19.05
C THR A 163 -4.72 15.71 18.79
N GLN A 164 -4.65 14.58 19.49
CA GLN A 164 -3.62 13.58 19.35
C GLN A 164 -3.92 12.73 18.11
N PRO A 165 -2.97 12.65 17.16
CA PRO A 165 -3.12 11.78 16.01
C PRO A 165 -3.16 10.31 16.45
N PHE A 166 -3.98 9.50 15.78
CA PHE A 166 -3.92 8.04 15.88
C PHE A 166 -3.33 7.43 14.61
N ASN A 167 -2.66 6.29 14.76
CA ASN A 167 -2.07 5.55 13.65
C ASN A 167 -3.16 5.00 12.72
N ASN A 168 -3.03 5.30 11.42
CA ASN A 168 -3.91 4.83 10.35
C ASN A 168 -3.28 3.70 9.51
N MET A 169 -2.06 3.25 9.86
CA MET A 169 -1.38 2.19 9.14
C MET A 169 -1.86 0.81 9.59
N PRO A 170 -2.33 -0.08 8.68
CA PRO A 170 -2.56 -1.48 9.00
C PRO A 170 -1.23 -2.19 9.29
N PRO A 171 -1.24 -3.41 9.89
CA PRO A 171 -0.03 -4.23 9.96
C PRO A 171 0.58 -4.46 8.57
N TYR A 172 1.88 -4.25 8.42
CA TYR A 172 2.57 -4.37 7.12
C TYR A 172 3.98 -4.94 7.24
N ILE A 173 4.50 -5.46 6.12
CA ILE A 173 5.92 -5.78 5.93
C ILE A 173 6.41 -4.94 4.76
N ALA A 174 7.45 -4.14 4.98
CA ALA A 174 8.05 -3.35 3.93
C ALA A 174 9.05 -4.18 3.12
N ILE A 175 8.89 -4.20 1.80
CA ILE A 175 9.81 -4.83 0.85
C ILE A 175 10.35 -3.81 -0.15
N TYR A 176 11.42 -4.17 -0.84
CA TYR A 176 12.03 -3.33 -1.85
C TYR A 176 11.24 -3.45 -3.16
N CYS A 177 10.62 -2.33 -3.57
CA CYS A 177 9.96 -2.18 -4.87
C CYS A 177 10.84 -1.37 -5.84
N TRP A 178 10.98 -1.85 -7.07
CA TRP A 178 11.79 -1.23 -8.13
C TRP A 178 10.97 -1.10 -9.41
N LYS A 179 11.14 -0.01 -10.15
CA LYS A 179 10.54 0.21 -11.48
C LYS A 179 11.63 0.22 -12.54
N ARG A 180 11.45 -0.56 -13.62
CA ARG A 180 12.38 -0.57 -14.75
C ARG A 180 12.23 0.72 -15.55
N THR A 181 13.35 1.38 -15.83
CA THR A 181 13.39 2.65 -16.58
C THR A 181 14.03 2.51 -17.96
N SER A 182 14.91 1.53 -18.16
CA SER A 182 15.48 1.17 -19.46
C SER A 182 16.01 -0.25 -19.51
#